data_AF-A0A2V9C8P6-F1
#
_entry.id   AF-A0A2V9C8P6-F1
#
_cell.length_a   1.000
_cell.length_b   1.000
_cell.length_c   1.000
_cell.angle_alpha   90.00
_cell.angle_beta   90.00
_cell.angle_gamma   90.00
#
_symmetry.space_group_name_H-M   'P 1'
#
loop_
_entity.id
_entity.type
_entity.pdbx_description
1 polymer ?
#
loop_
_entity_poly.entity_id
_entity_poly.type
_entity_poly.pdbx_seq_one_letter_code
_entity_poly.pdbx_strand_id
1 'polypeptide(L)'
;QPPGGHAIYIDARAFLPHVPPAQFPGVALAGELYVEGGIRTVEIGTLMFGEHAAMDLVRLAIPRRVYTQSHVDYVVEVILEVWRRREHIRGFELTHQAPFLRHFTARFRSLASGPASARTCVP
;
A
#
# COMPACT_ATOMS: atom_id res chain seq x y z
N GLN A 1 12.74 8.40 13.15
CA GLN A 1 12.35 9.82 13.12
C GLN A 1 10.92 9.91 13.65
N PRO A 2 10.54 10.92 14.46
CA PRO A 2 9.16 10.99 14.95
C PRO A 2 8.20 11.25 13.79
N PRO A 3 7.03 10.61 13.74
CA PRO A 3 6.03 10.90 12.72
C PRO A 3 5.51 12.34 12.88
N GLY A 4 5.15 12.99 11.76
CA GLY A 4 4.50 14.29 11.80
C GLY A 4 3.08 14.20 12.37
N GLY A 5 2.57 15.29 12.96
CA GLY A 5 1.25 15.29 13.64
C GLY A 5 0.01 15.11 12.76
N HIS A 6 0.17 14.88 11.45
CA HIS A 6 -0.95 14.76 10.50
C HIS A 6 -1.05 13.40 9.82
N ALA A 7 0.05 12.64 9.76
CA ALA A 7 0.07 11.35 9.10
C ALA A 7 1.27 10.50 9.55
N ILE A 8 1.09 9.19 9.49
CA ILE A 8 2.15 8.22 9.64
C ILE A 8 2.56 7.77 8.23
N TYR A 9 3.85 7.64 7.99
CA TYR A 9 4.41 7.16 6.73
C TYR A 9 5.14 5.84 6.99
N ILE A 10 4.73 4.78 6.30
CA ILE A 10 5.43 3.51 6.31
C ILE A 10 6.36 3.48 5.10
N ASP A 11 7.64 3.18 5.31
CA ASP A 11 8.59 2.94 4.22
C ASP A 11 8.30 1.57 3.60
N ALA A 12 7.72 1.56 2.42
CA ALA A 12 7.34 0.34 1.72
C ALA A 12 8.53 -0.42 1.13
N ARG A 13 9.66 0.26 0.83
CA ARG A 13 10.88 -0.41 0.36
C ARG A 13 11.52 -1.19 1.50
N ALA A 14 11.52 -0.62 2.70
CA ALA A 14 11.96 -1.35 3.89
C ALA A 14 10.97 -2.44 4.31
N PHE A 15 9.67 -2.25 4.09
CA PHE A 15 8.63 -3.22 4.41
C PHE A 15 8.64 -4.43 3.45
N LEU A 16 8.89 -4.19 2.17
CA LEU A 16 8.89 -5.19 1.10
C LEU A 16 10.23 -5.16 0.34
N PRO A 17 11.36 -5.53 0.98
CA PRO A 17 12.69 -5.39 0.39
C PRO A 17 12.90 -6.27 -0.85
N HIS A 18 12.12 -7.34 -0.99
CA HIS A 18 12.13 -8.26 -2.13
C HIS A 18 11.32 -7.74 -3.34
N VAL A 19 10.53 -6.67 -3.18
CA VAL A 19 9.74 -6.07 -4.26
C VAL A 19 10.49 -4.85 -4.81
N PRO A 20 11.04 -4.89 -6.04
CA PRO A 20 11.78 -3.77 -6.59
C PRO A 20 10.86 -2.55 -6.86
N PRO A 21 11.36 -1.31 -6.82
CA PRO A 21 10.55 -0.10 -7.03
C PRO A 21 9.73 -0.09 -8.32
N ALA A 22 10.25 -0.67 -9.39
CA ALA A 22 9.54 -0.81 -10.68
C ALA A 22 8.26 -1.65 -10.60
N GLN A 23 8.11 -2.45 -9.54
CA GLN A 23 6.92 -3.24 -9.24
C GLN A 23 6.06 -2.60 -8.13
N PHE A 24 6.28 -1.31 -7.83
CA PHE A 24 5.44 -0.48 -6.97
C PHE A 24 5.20 -1.06 -5.56
N PRO A 25 6.25 -1.20 -4.72
CA PRO A 25 6.11 -1.74 -3.36
C PRO A 25 5.13 -0.94 -2.50
N GLY A 26 5.05 0.39 -2.68
CA GLY A 26 4.05 1.22 -1.98
C GLY A 26 2.61 0.89 -2.37
N VAL A 27 2.35 0.63 -3.66
CA VAL A 27 1.04 0.20 -4.16
C VAL A 27 0.71 -1.22 -3.69
N ALA A 28 1.70 -2.11 -3.69
CA ALA A 28 1.60 -3.46 -3.14
C ALA A 28 1.14 -3.44 -1.68
N LEU A 29 1.87 -2.71 -0.82
CA LEU A 29 1.54 -2.59 0.59
C LEU A 29 0.16 -1.93 0.80
N ALA A 30 -0.15 -0.86 0.07
CA ALA A 30 -1.45 -0.19 0.17
C ALA A 30 -2.61 -1.13 -0.19
N GLY A 31 -2.45 -1.95 -1.23
CA GLY A 31 -3.43 -2.96 -1.63
C GLY A 31 -3.61 -4.05 -0.57
N GLU A 32 -2.53 -4.52 0.04
CA GLU A 32 -2.59 -5.56 1.06
C GLU A 32 -3.25 -5.07 2.36
N LEU A 33 -3.00 -3.84 2.78
CA LEU A 33 -3.71 -3.22 3.92
C LEU A 33 -5.22 -3.07 3.65
N TYR A 34 -5.59 -2.78 2.39
CA TYR A 34 -6.99 -2.72 1.99
C TYR A 34 -7.66 -4.09 1.98
N VAL A 35 -6.99 -5.11 1.44
CA VAL A 35 -7.54 -6.48 1.38
C VAL A 35 -7.63 -7.13 2.76
N GLU A 36 -6.63 -6.90 3.63
CA GLU A 36 -6.59 -7.50 4.97
C GLU A 36 -7.56 -6.81 5.94
N GLY A 37 -7.58 -5.48 5.97
CA GLY A 37 -8.31 -4.72 7.00
C GLY A 37 -9.25 -3.64 6.47
N GLY A 38 -9.48 -3.55 5.17
CA GLY A 38 -10.28 -2.47 4.58
C GLY A 38 -9.66 -1.08 4.72
N ILE A 39 -8.37 -0.98 5.06
CA ILE A 39 -7.69 0.29 5.34
C ILE A 39 -7.18 0.87 4.03
N ARG A 40 -7.81 1.95 3.56
CA ARG A 40 -7.36 2.66 2.37
C ARG A 40 -6.26 3.66 2.72
N THR A 41 -5.10 3.49 2.11
CA THR A 41 -3.93 4.37 2.23
C THR A 41 -3.57 4.99 0.89
N VAL A 42 -2.58 5.88 0.88
CA VAL A 42 -2.09 6.54 -0.34
C VAL A 42 -0.59 6.30 -0.48
N GLU A 43 -0.18 5.84 -1.65
CA GLU A 43 1.24 5.77 -2.02
C GLU A 43 1.76 7.17 -2.37
N ILE A 44 2.97 7.45 -1.90
CA ILE A 44 3.78 8.60 -2.26
C ILE A 44 5.16 8.06 -2.64
N GLY A 45 5.32 7.73 -3.93
CA GLY A 45 6.55 7.12 -4.43
C GLY A 45 6.59 6.99 -5.93
N THR A 46 7.06 5.84 -6.40
CA THR A 46 7.37 5.51 -7.79
C THR A 46 6.16 5.66 -8.71
N LEU A 47 4.94 5.40 -8.22
CA LEU A 47 3.75 5.62 -9.04
C LEU A 47 3.55 7.11 -9.32
N MET A 48 3.69 7.95 -8.30
CA MET A 48 3.46 9.39 -8.39
C MET A 48 4.59 10.14 -9.11
N PHE A 49 5.85 9.79 -8.83
CA PHE A 49 7.03 10.55 -9.27
C PHE A 49 7.92 9.83 -10.29
N GLY A 50 7.63 8.57 -10.62
CA GLY A 50 8.43 7.80 -11.57
C GLY A 50 9.87 7.62 -11.10
N GLU A 51 10.83 7.83 -12.00
CA GLU A 51 12.28 7.69 -11.73
C GLU A 51 12.82 8.69 -10.69
N HIS A 52 12.10 9.78 -10.43
CA HIS A 52 12.48 10.78 -9.42
C HIS A 52 12.07 10.37 -7.99
N ALA A 53 11.41 9.22 -7.82
CA ALA A 53 11.00 8.73 -6.50
C ALA A 53 12.19 8.20 -5.69
N ALA A 54 12.66 8.99 -4.74
CA ALA A 54 13.71 8.58 -3.80
C ALA A 54 13.23 7.51 -2.80
N MET A 55 11.94 7.50 -2.47
CA MET A 55 11.32 6.57 -1.53
C MET A 55 9.95 6.10 -2.05
N ASP A 56 9.46 4.98 -1.52
CA ASP A 56 8.06 4.57 -1.67
C ASP A 56 7.40 4.57 -0.30
N LEU A 57 6.65 5.64 0.00
CA LEU A 57 5.99 5.79 1.30
C LEU A 57 4.50 5.46 1.18
N VAL A 58 3.97 4.73 2.16
CA VAL A 58 2.53 4.54 2.34
C VAL A 58 2.05 5.48 3.44
N ARG A 59 1.24 6.48 3.06
CA ARG A 59 0.71 7.49 3.96
C ARG A 59 -0.61 7.04 4.59
N LEU A 60 -0.63 6.98 5.91
CA LEU A 60 -1.81 6.82 6.75
C LEU A 60 -2.21 8.19 7.30
N ALA A 61 -3.15 8.85 6.62
CA ALA A 61 -3.71 10.12 7.06
C ALA A 61 -4.82 9.87 8.08
N ILE A 62 -4.79 10.56 9.21
CA ILE A 62 -5.81 10.45 10.27
C ILE A 62 -6.70 11.71 10.22
N PRO A 63 -7.94 11.61 9.72
CA PRO A 63 -8.88 12.72 9.74
C PRO A 63 -9.21 13.14 11.17
N ARG A 64 -9.22 14.46 11.41
CA ARG A 64 -9.42 15.02 12.75
C ARG A 64 -10.82 14.69 13.26
N ARG A 65 -10.92 14.16 14.49
CA ARG A 65 -12.18 13.86 15.21
C ARG A 65 -13.09 12.83 14.52
N VAL A 66 -12.53 11.97 13.68
CA VAL A 66 -13.29 10.90 12.99
C VAL A 66 -13.07 9.54 13.62
N TYR A 67 -11.80 9.17 13.86
CA TYR A 67 -11.44 7.87 14.39
C TYR A 67 -11.20 7.90 15.90
N THR A 68 -11.44 6.75 16.53
CA THR A 68 -11.23 6.50 17.96
C THR A 68 -9.91 5.76 18.17
N GLN A 69 -9.52 5.57 19.43
CA GLN A 69 -8.36 4.75 19.79
C GLN A 69 -8.46 3.32 19.21
N SER A 70 -9.63 2.68 19.31
CA SER A 70 -9.84 1.33 18.79
C SER A 70 -9.63 1.20 17.28
N HIS A 71 -9.90 2.25 16.50
CA HIS A 71 -9.57 2.25 15.07
C HIS A 71 -8.06 2.29 14.84
N VAL A 72 -7.31 3.02 15.68
CA VAL A 72 -5.84 3.05 15.61
C VAL A 72 -5.26 1.69 16.00
N ASP A 73 -5.77 1.08 17.07
CA ASP A 73 -5.34 -0.25 17.51
C ASP A 73 -5.60 -1.29 16.42
N TYR A 74 -6.78 -1.25 15.79
CA TYR A 74 -7.12 -2.09 14.65
C TYR A 74 -6.16 -1.90 13.46
N VAL A 75 -5.80 -0.66 13.13
CA VAL A 75 -4.82 -0.37 12.07
C VAL A 75 -3.46 -1.01 12.41
N VAL A 76 -3.02 -0.94 13.66
CA VAL A 76 -1.77 -1.57 14.11
C VAL A 76 -1.84 -3.09 13.95
N GLU A 77 -2.93 -3.72 14.39
CA GLU A 77 -3.13 -5.17 14.25
C GLU A 77 -3.05 -5.61 12.78
N VAL A 78 -3.75 -4.92 11.88
CA VAL A 78 -3.73 -5.22 10.44
C VAL A 78 -2.32 -5.06 9.86
N ILE A 79 -1.61 -3.98 10.22
CA ILE A 79 -0.22 -3.79 9.77
C ILE A 79 0.67 -4.94 10.23
N LEU A 80 0.51 -5.43 11.46
CA LEU A 80 1.27 -6.56 12.00
C LEU A 80 0.94 -7.87 11.28
N GLU A 81 -0.34 -8.13 10.95
CA GLU A 81 -0.73 -9.30 10.14
C GLU A 81 -0.09 -9.26 8.75
N VAL A 82 -0.18 -8.11 8.07
CA VAL A 82 0.44 -7.92 6.74
C VAL A 82 1.96 -8.06 6.84
N TRP A 83 2.60 -7.53 7.89
CA TRP A 83 4.04 -7.66 8.13
C TRP A 83 4.49 -9.11 8.29
N ARG A 84 3.70 -9.94 8.99
CA ARG A 84 4.03 -11.37 9.19
C ARG A 84 4.08 -12.15 7.88
N ARG A 85 3.23 -11.81 6.90
CA ARG A 85 3.19 -12.47 5.59
C ARG A 85 3.94 -11.72 4.47
N ARG A 86 4.72 -10.69 4.80
CA ARG A 86 5.31 -9.76 3.83
C ARG A 86 6.14 -10.41 2.72
N GLU A 87 6.87 -11.48 3.02
CA GLU A 87 7.71 -12.24 2.06
C GLU A 87 6.88 -12.85 0.91
N HIS A 88 5.57 -13.03 1.11
CA HIS A 88 4.63 -13.56 0.11
C HIS A 88 3.95 -12.46 -0.71
N ILE A 89 4.04 -11.21 -0.27
CA ILE A 89 3.48 -10.07 -1.01
C ILE A 89 4.29 -9.90 -2.30
N ARG A 90 3.59 -9.69 -3.40
CA ARG A 90 4.18 -9.50 -4.72
C ARG A 90 3.89 -8.09 -5.19
N GLY A 91 4.79 -7.58 -6.03
CA GLY A 91 4.58 -6.30 -6.68
C GLY A 91 3.51 -6.35 -7.77
N PHE A 92 3.34 -5.21 -8.42
CA PHE A 92 2.36 -4.98 -9.46
C PHE A 92 3.02 -4.58 -10.77
N GLU A 93 2.35 -4.92 -11.87
CA GLU A 93 2.61 -4.39 -13.20
C GLU A 93 1.57 -3.32 -13.55
N LEU A 94 2.02 -2.18 -14.08
CA LEU A 94 1.14 -1.12 -14.54
C LEU A 94 0.55 -1.50 -15.91
N THR A 95 -0.77 -1.73 -15.97
CA THR A 95 -1.46 -2.15 -17.20
C THR A 95 -2.10 -1.01 -17.97
N HIS A 96 -2.42 0.08 -17.28
CA HIS A 96 -3.00 1.28 -17.87
C HIS A 96 -2.56 2.51 -17.09
N GLN A 97 -2.23 3.59 -17.78
CA GLN A 97 -1.92 4.89 -17.19
C GLN A 97 -2.50 6.03 -18.03
N ALA A 98 -3.00 7.06 -17.34
CA ALA A 98 -3.33 8.33 -17.96
C ALA A 98 -2.05 9.13 -18.28
N PRO A 99 -2.08 10.04 -19.29
CA PRO A 99 -0.92 10.85 -19.65
C PRO A 99 -0.52 11.85 -18.55
N PHE A 100 -1.47 12.27 -17.72
CA PHE A 100 -1.24 13.18 -16.59
C PHE A 100 -1.83 12.59 -15.31
N LEU A 101 -1.16 12.87 -14.18
CA LEU A 101 -1.61 12.45 -12.84
C LEU A 101 -2.00 10.97 -12.75
N ARG A 102 -1.18 10.10 -13.36
CA ARG A 102 -1.47 8.66 -13.51
C ARG A 102 -1.84 7.95 -12.21
N HIS A 103 -1.36 8.43 -11.06
CA HIS A 103 -1.63 7.83 -9.75
C HIS A 103 -3.12 7.80 -9.36
N PHE A 104 -3.98 8.60 -10.01
CA PHE A 104 -5.43 8.56 -9.75
C PHE A 104 -6.17 7.47 -10.52
N THR A 105 -5.73 7.13 -11.72
CA THR A 105 -6.49 6.28 -12.66
C THR A 105 -5.70 5.08 -13.17
N ALA A 106 -4.46 4.93 -12.72
CA ALA A 106 -3.62 3.78 -13.02
C ALA A 106 -4.31 2.47 -12.64
N ARG A 107 -4.18 1.48 -13.52
CA ARG A 107 -4.63 0.10 -13.26
C ARG A 107 -3.43 -0.81 -13.22
N PHE A 108 -3.52 -1.81 -12.35
CA PHE A 108 -2.43 -2.73 -12.08
C PHE A 108 -2.87 -4.18 -12.23
N ARG A 109 -1.90 -5.05 -12.50
CA ARG A 109 -2.04 -6.49 -12.44
C ARG A 109 -1.02 -7.04 -11.44
N SER A 110 -1.45 -7.93 -10.56
CA SER A 110 -0.55 -8.59 -9.60
C SER A 110 0.43 -9.51 -10.34
N LEU A 111 1.69 -9.50 -9.94
CA LEU A 111 2.76 -10.33 -10.52
C LEU A 111 2.81 -11.76 -9.91
N ALA A 112 1.71 -12.26 -9.35
CA ALA A 112 1.68 -13.59 -8.76
C ALA A 112 1.82 -14.73 -9.81
N SER A 113 2.55 -15.78 -9.44
CA SER A 113 2.48 -17.09 -10.09
C SER A 113 1.32 -17.90 -9.49
N GLY A 114 0.17 -17.94 -10.16
CA GLY A 114 -0.98 -18.78 -9.78
C GLY A 114 -2.26 -18.00 -9.50
N PRO A 115 -3.44 -18.63 -9.69
CA PRO A 115 -4.70 -17.91 -9.79
C PRO A 115 -5.00 -17.16 -8.49
N ALA A 116 -5.51 -15.94 -8.64
CA ALA A 116 -6.04 -15.15 -7.54
C ALA A 116 -6.91 -16.05 -6.67
N SER A 117 -6.49 -16.28 -5.42
CA SER A 117 -7.36 -16.91 -4.44
C SER A 117 -8.58 -16.01 -4.33
N ALA A 118 -9.67 -16.43 -4.97
CA ALA A 118 -11.00 -15.89 -4.79
C ALA A 118 -11.33 -16.05 -3.31
N ARG A 119 -10.98 -15.04 -2.51
CA ARG A 119 -11.64 -14.84 -1.23
C ARG A 119 -13.05 -14.44 -1.60
N THR A 120 -13.92 -15.44 -1.59
CA THR A 120 -15.35 -15.35 -1.85
C THR A 120 -15.89 -14.12 -1.12
N CYS A 121 -16.38 -13.14 -1.88
CA CYS A 121 -17.36 -12.21 -1.32
C CYS A 121 -18.50 -13.09 -0.81
N VAL A 122 -18.57 -13.27 0.51
CA VAL A 122 -19.75 -13.85 1.14
C VAL A 122 -20.89 -12.83 0.93
N PRO A 123 -22.07 -13.28 0.46
CA PRO A 123 -23.18 -12.39 0.11
C PRO A 123 -23.71 -11.57 1.28
#